data_AF-A0A0Q5AUP0-F1
#
_entry.id   AF-A0A0Q5AUP0-F1
#
_cell.length_a   1.000
_cell.length_b   1.000
_cell.length_c   1.000
_cell.angle_alpha   90.00
_cell.angle_beta   90.00
_cell.angle_gamma   90.00
#
_symmetry.space_group_name_H-M   'P 1'
#
loop_
_entity.id
_entity.type
_entity.pdbx_description
1 polymer ?
#
loop_
_entity_poly.entity_id
_entity_poly.type
_entity_poly.pdbx_seq_one_letter_code
_entity_poly.pdbx_strand_id
1 'polypeptide(L)'
;MPDLTPGPPRATIGEAAPQVVDLTEKVLDVRERPEPAPRDRSLVTIASLVTGGSVVQLESHVRMGRVNGLIEEETVEIVTRLAFRAGRPKALSAIDVAQRVFAEDTAA
;
A
#
# COMPACT_ATOMS: atom_id res chain seq x y z
N MET A 1 0.94 -8.56 -36.56
CA MET A 1 0.42 -7.75 -35.45
C MET A 1 1.43 -7.85 -34.32
N PRO A 2 2.00 -6.75 -33.81
CA PRO A 2 2.91 -6.84 -32.69
C PRO A 2 2.15 -7.32 -31.45
N ASP A 3 2.81 -8.15 -30.66
CA ASP A 3 2.33 -8.66 -29.38
C ASP A 3 2.09 -7.47 -28.42
N LEU A 4 0.85 -7.31 -27.96
CA LEU A 4 0.41 -6.22 -27.09
C LEU A 4 0.23 -6.68 -25.64
N THR A 5 0.81 -7.80 -25.25
CA THR A 5 0.73 -8.27 -23.86
C THR A 5 1.42 -7.22 -22.96
N PRO A 6 0.68 -6.47 -22.12
CA PRO A 6 1.30 -5.44 -21.30
C PRO A 6 2.24 -6.12 -20.31
N GLY A 7 3.51 -5.72 -20.31
CA GLY A 7 4.46 -6.12 -19.26
C GLY A 7 3.93 -5.70 -17.88
N PRO A 8 4.48 -6.26 -16.78
CA PRO A 8 4.04 -5.91 -15.44
C PRO A 8 4.07 -4.38 -15.25
N PRO A 9 3.11 -3.75 -14.58
CA PRO A 9 2.91 -2.29 -14.57
C PRO A 9 4.16 -1.44 -14.27
N ARG A 10 5.13 -2.01 -13.54
CA ARG A 10 6.44 -1.38 -13.27
C ARG A 10 7.32 -1.24 -14.53
N ALA A 11 7.29 -2.21 -15.44
CA ALA A 11 8.07 -2.18 -16.68
C ALA A 11 7.59 -1.06 -17.61
N THR A 12 6.27 -0.93 -17.78
CA THR A 12 5.67 0.06 -18.71
C THR A 12 5.82 1.50 -18.20
N ILE A 13 5.72 1.72 -16.89
CA ILE A 13 5.92 3.05 -16.30
C ILE A 13 7.42 3.43 -16.30
N GLY A 14 8.32 2.48 -16.05
CA GLY A 14 9.76 2.72 -16.07
C GLY A 14 10.28 3.11 -17.45
N GLU A 15 9.72 2.53 -18.51
CA GLU A 15 10.03 2.92 -19.89
C GLU A 15 9.47 4.31 -20.26
N ALA A 16 8.25 4.63 -19.82
CA ALA A 16 7.59 5.90 -20.14
C ALA A 16 8.10 7.09 -19.30
N ALA A 17 8.53 6.85 -18.06
CA ALA A 17 8.95 7.87 -17.12
C ALA A 17 10.16 7.41 -16.27
N PRO A 18 11.32 7.13 -16.90
CA PRO A 18 12.49 6.57 -16.20
C PRO A 18 12.99 7.46 -15.06
N GLN A 19 12.85 8.78 -15.17
CA GLN A 19 13.23 9.71 -14.10
C GLN A 19 12.37 9.57 -12.84
N VAL A 20 11.10 9.16 -12.95
CA VAL A 20 10.24 8.92 -11.78
C VAL A 20 10.77 7.72 -11.00
N VAL A 21 11.15 6.65 -11.69
CA VAL A 21 11.76 5.47 -11.06
C VAL A 21 13.11 5.83 -10.45
N ASP A 22 13.97 6.48 -11.21
CA ASP A 22 15.31 6.88 -10.76
C ASP A 22 15.28 7.80 -9.53
N LEU A 23 14.41 8.81 -9.52
CA LEU A 23 14.28 9.74 -8.39
C LEU A 23 13.63 9.06 -7.19
N THR A 24 12.70 8.14 -7.41
CA THR A 24 12.10 7.38 -6.31
C THR A 24 13.14 6.46 -5.69
N GLU A 25 13.94 5.73 -6.46
CA GLU A 25 14.97 4.84 -5.92
C GLU A 25 16.16 5.61 -5.29
N LYS A 26 16.62 6.71 -5.90
CA LYS A 26 17.80 7.48 -5.41
C LYS A 26 17.52 8.40 -4.22
N VAL A 27 16.28 8.87 -4.02
CA VAL A 27 15.91 9.79 -2.91
C VAL A 27 15.41 9.02 -1.68
N LEU A 28 15.19 7.71 -1.78
CA LEU A 28 14.69 6.85 -0.70
C LEU A 28 15.78 6.35 0.27
N ASP A 29 16.75 7.19 0.67
CA ASP A 29 17.63 6.93 1.83
C ASP A 29 16.80 6.60 3.11
N VAL A 30 15.56 7.06 3.16
CA VAL A 30 14.60 6.74 4.24
C VAL A 30 14.24 5.25 4.36
N ARG A 31 14.38 4.45 3.29
CA ARG A 31 14.00 3.01 3.32
C ARG A 31 15.01 2.16 4.07
N GLU A 32 16.28 2.56 4.04
CA GLU A 32 17.39 1.87 4.70
C GLU A 32 17.48 2.20 6.20
N ARG A 33 16.71 3.20 6.67
CA ARG A 33 16.68 3.56 8.08
C ARG A 33 16.09 2.43 8.92
N PRO A 34 16.73 2.07 10.05
CA PRO A 34 16.28 0.97 10.90
C PRO A 34 14.98 1.30 11.65
N GLU A 35 14.73 2.59 11.90
CA GLU A 35 13.60 3.07 12.68
C GLU A 35 12.65 3.96 11.85
N PRO A 36 11.33 3.84 12.04
CA PRO A 36 10.66 2.89 12.94
C PRO A 36 10.64 1.46 12.35
N ALA A 37 10.19 0.48 13.17
CA ALA A 37 10.14 -0.91 12.76
C ALA A 37 9.36 -1.08 11.43
N PRO A 38 9.67 -2.11 10.61
CA PRO A 38 8.98 -2.35 9.33
C PRO A 38 7.44 -2.37 9.44
N ARG A 39 6.92 -2.92 10.55
CA ARG A 39 5.49 -2.90 10.92
C ARG A 39 4.92 -1.47 10.90
N ASP A 40 5.54 -0.58 11.67
CA ASP A 40 5.05 0.78 11.87
C ASP A 40 5.24 1.63 10.61
N ARG A 41 6.32 1.40 9.85
CA ARG A 41 6.51 2.01 8.51
C ARG A 41 5.40 1.63 7.54
N SER A 42 4.99 0.35 7.59
CA SER A 42 3.86 -0.13 6.77
C SER A 42 2.56 0.54 7.19
N LEU A 43 2.32 0.66 8.50
CA LEU A 43 1.13 1.32 9.03
C LEU A 43 1.03 2.80 8.62
N VAL A 44 2.14 3.54 8.70
CA VAL A 44 2.22 4.95 8.26
C VAL A 44 1.94 5.07 6.77
N THR A 45 2.48 4.16 5.97
CA THR A 45 2.26 4.15 4.51
C THR A 45 0.79 3.86 4.19
N ILE A 46 0.19 2.84 4.81
CA ILE A 46 -1.23 2.51 4.67
C ILE A 46 -2.09 3.73 5.04
N ALA A 47 -1.84 4.36 6.19
CA ALA A 47 -2.58 5.55 6.62
C ALA A 47 -2.48 6.71 5.60
N SER A 48 -1.29 6.90 5.01
CA SER A 48 -1.06 7.91 3.97
C SER A 48 -1.84 7.60 2.69
N LEU A 49 -1.88 6.34 2.27
CA LEU A 49 -2.65 5.90 1.10
C LEU A 49 -4.16 6.06 1.31
N VAL A 50 -4.66 5.73 2.50
CA VAL A 50 -6.08 5.92 2.85
C VAL A 50 -6.47 7.39 2.83
N THR A 51 -5.65 8.26 3.43
CA THR A 51 -5.92 9.71 3.45
C THR A 51 -5.82 10.32 2.04
N GLY A 52 -4.84 9.89 1.24
CA GLY A 52 -4.67 10.28 -0.16
C GLY A 52 -5.76 9.76 -1.10
N GLY A 53 -6.42 8.65 -0.77
CA GLY A 53 -7.41 7.99 -1.62
C GLY A 53 -6.83 7.05 -2.68
N SER A 54 -5.56 6.63 -2.52
CA SER A 54 -4.84 5.76 -3.46
C SER A 54 -5.15 4.28 -3.21
N VAL A 55 -6.40 3.88 -3.43
CA VAL A 55 -6.90 2.52 -3.13
C VAL A 55 -6.18 1.44 -3.96
N VAL A 56 -5.76 1.75 -5.19
CA VAL A 56 -5.04 0.80 -6.07
C VAL A 56 -3.72 0.34 -5.46
N GLN A 57 -2.98 1.24 -4.81
CA GLN A 57 -1.71 0.90 -4.14
C GLN A 57 -1.94 0.28 -2.76
N LEU A 58 -3.06 0.62 -2.12
CA LEU A 58 -3.39 0.21 -0.76
C LEU A 58 -3.29 -1.32 -0.57
N GLU A 59 -3.83 -2.10 -1.50
CA GLU A 59 -3.84 -3.57 -1.40
C GLU A 59 -2.43 -4.16 -1.26
N SER A 60 -1.49 -3.74 -2.12
CA SER A 60 -0.10 -4.19 -2.06
C SER A 60 0.60 -3.80 -0.76
N HIS A 61 0.26 -2.64 -0.20
CA HIS A 61 0.83 -2.15 1.05
C HIS A 61 0.21 -2.79 2.29
N VAL A 62 -1.07 -3.19 2.24
CA VAL A 62 -1.69 -4.01 3.28
C VAL A 62 -1.04 -5.40 3.33
N ARG A 63 -0.81 -6.04 2.17
CA ARG A 63 -0.06 -7.32 2.12
C ARG A 63 1.34 -7.19 2.71
N MET A 64 2.06 -6.12 2.36
CA MET A 64 3.38 -5.85 2.93
C MET A 64 3.31 -5.61 4.44
N GLY A 65 2.30 -4.87 4.90
CA GLY A 65 2.04 -4.63 6.31
C GLY A 65 1.82 -5.92 7.10
N ARG A 66 1.03 -6.85 6.54
CA ARG A 66 0.81 -8.19 7.09
C ARG A 66 2.12 -8.99 7.21
N VAL A 67 2.93 -9.04 6.15
CA VAL A 67 4.25 -9.70 6.18
C VAL A 67 5.16 -9.08 7.26
N ASN A 68 5.02 -7.77 7.49
CA ASN A 68 5.74 -7.04 8.53
C ASN A 68 5.11 -7.13 9.92
N GLY A 69 4.05 -7.92 10.13
CA GLY A 69 3.44 -8.19 11.43
C GLY A 69 2.27 -7.30 11.84
N LEU A 70 1.62 -6.58 10.92
CA LEU A 70 0.31 -5.98 11.18
C LEU A 70 -0.78 -7.05 11.17
N ILE A 71 -1.75 -6.92 12.08
CA ILE A 71 -2.97 -7.74 12.09
C ILE A 71 -4.18 -6.95 11.57
N GLU A 72 -5.24 -7.68 11.23
CA GLU A 72 -6.46 -7.11 10.66
C GLU A 72 -7.10 -6.09 11.61
N GLU A 73 -7.22 -6.43 12.89
CA GLU A 73 -7.88 -5.61 13.91
C GLU A 73 -7.21 -4.24 14.06
N GLU A 74 -5.88 -4.22 14.11
CA GLU A 74 -5.10 -2.98 14.21
C GLU A 74 -5.24 -2.12 12.97
N THR A 75 -5.25 -2.76 11.79
CA THR A 75 -5.41 -2.08 10.51
C THR A 75 -6.81 -1.44 10.42
N VAL A 76 -7.86 -2.20 10.73
CA VAL A 76 -9.25 -1.73 10.70
C VAL A 76 -9.49 -0.63 11.72
N GLU A 77 -8.94 -0.73 12.93
CA GLU A 77 -9.08 0.29 13.97
C GLU A 77 -8.43 1.63 13.54
N ILE A 78 -7.24 1.58 12.94
CA ILE A 78 -6.57 2.78 12.43
C ILE A 78 -7.35 3.40 11.28
N VAL A 79 -7.83 2.60 10.32
CA VAL A 79 -8.66 3.11 9.21
C VAL A 79 -9.98 3.71 9.72
N THR A 80 -10.58 3.11 10.75
CA THR A 80 -11.79 3.64 11.40
C THR A 80 -11.53 5.02 12.01
N ARG A 81 -10.40 5.21 12.69
CA ARG A 81 -9.99 6.54 13.20
C ARG A 81 -9.75 7.55 12.07
N LEU A 82 -9.26 7.09 10.91
CA LEU A 82 -9.07 7.94 9.74
C LEU A 82 -10.40 8.34 9.09
N ALA A 83 -11.50 7.62 9.27
CA ALA A 83 -12.80 7.97 8.71
C ALA A 83 -13.26 9.40 9.09
N PHE A 84 -12.90 9.87 10.29
CA PHE A 84 -13.22 11.21 10.78
C PHE A 84 -12.35 12.33 10.17
N ARG A 85 -11.20 11.98 9.56
CA ARG A 85 -10.26 12.95 8.97
C ARG A 85 -10.21 12.87 7.44
N ALA A 86 -10.19 11.66 6.89
CA ALA A 86 -10.14 11.37 5.45
C ALA A 86 -11.53 11.27 4.80
N GLY A 87 -12.58 11.13 5.61
CA GLY A 87 -13.95 10.90 5.16
C GLY A 87 -14.32 9.42 5.10
N ARG A 88 -15.59 9.14 5.38
CA ARG A 88 -16.16 7.78 5.43
C ARG A 88 -15.98 6.99 4.13
N PRO A 89 -16.16 7.54 2.91
CA PRO A 89 -16.04 6.75 1.68
C PRO A 89 -14.65 6.13 1.51
N LYS A 90 -13.59 6.90 1.75
CA LYS A 90 -12.20 6.40 1.65
C LYS A 90 -11.92 5.31 2.68
N ALA A 91 -12.40 5.50 3.91
CA ALA A 91 -12.22 4.51 4.99
C ALA A 91 -12.96 3.20 4.69
N LEU A 92 -14.19 3.25 4.17
CA LEU A 92 -14.95 2.04 3.81
C LEU A 92 -14.25 1.24 2.70
N SER A 93 -13.79 1.92 1.63
CA SER A 93 -13.01 1.25 0.59
C SER A 93 -11.70 0.64 1.12
N ALA A 94 -11.07 1.30 2.08
CA ALA A 94 -9.85 0.78 2.70
C ALA A 94 -10.08 -0.43 3.61
N ILE A 95 -11.20 -0.45 4.36
CA ILE A 95 -11.60 -1.58 5.20
C ILE A 95 -11.88 -2.81 4.32
N ASP A 96 -12.61 -2.64 3.22
CA ASP A 96 -12.90 -3.73 2.26
C ASP A 96 -11.61 -4.38 1.72
N VAL A 97 -10.64 -3.56 1.32
CA VAL A 97 -9.31 -4.03 0.89
C VAL A 97 -8.59 -4.78 2.01
N ALA A 98 -8.62 -4.25 3.23
CA ALA A 98 -7.95 -4.90 4.36
C ALA A 98 -8.54 -6.29 4.65
N GLN A 99 -9.86 -6.37 4.78
CA GLN A 99 -10.57 -7.63 5.04
C GLN A 99 -10.26 -8.69 3.97
N ARG A 100 -10.29 -8.29 2.69
CA ARG A 100 -9.95 -9.19 1.59
C ARG A 100 -8.53 -9.73 1.70
N VAL A 101 -7.55 -8.86 1.94
CA VAL A 101 -6.14 -9.27 2.04
C VAL A 101 -5.89 -10.19 3.22
N PHE A 102 -6.46 -9.90 4.40
CA PHE A 102 -6.26 -10.74 5.58
C PHE A 102 -6.99 -12.10 5.46
N ALA A 103 -8.14 -12.15 4.77
CA ALA A 103 -8.86 -13.38 4.48
C ALA A 103 -8.13 -14.35 3.52
N GLU A 104 -7.16 -13.88 2.72
CA GLU A 104 -6.40 -14.71 1.76
C GLU A 104 -5.70 -15.94 2.42
N ASP A 105 -5.39 -15.94 3.73
CA ASP A 105 -4.78 -17.10 4.42
C ASP A 105 -5.79 -18.03 5.11
N THR A 106 -7.07 -17.66 5.26
CA THR A 106 -8.05 -18.62 5.80
C THR A 106 -8.38 -19.72 4.78
N ALA A 107 -8.02 -19.50 3.52
CA ALA A 107 -8.30 -20.39 2.39
C ALA A 107 -7.07 -21.22 1.93
N ALA A 108 -5.94 -21.17 2.64
CA ALA A 108 -4.71 -21.91 2.36
C ALA A 108 -4.36 -22.86 3.51
#